data_AF-A0A0W0H1K6-F1
#
_entry.id   AF-A0A0W0H1K6-F1
#
_cell.length_a   1.000
_cell.length_b   1.000
_cell.length_c   1.000
_cell.angle_alpha   90.00
_cell.angle_beta   90.00
_cell.angle_gamma   90.00
#
_symmetry.space_group_name_H-M   'P 1'
#
loop_
_entity.id
_entity.type
_entity.pdbx_description
1 polymer ?
#
loop_
_entity_poly.entity_id
_entity_poly.type
_entity_poly.pdbx_seq_one_letter_code
_entity_poly.pdbx_strand_id
1 'polypeptide(L)'
;MRSTLSTGMTLLVILLLFLAFNLAWVGKLPNLRWDFSQQKIHTLSPPARQLLAALEHPLDLYYFNSSNDPRRSQAINRYGERVADLLKEFEKASQGMINLHVIDPTPYSEDAYKAGLFGLDDKQGFLGLIGTRAGQAAQRIDVLRLDDEPLLEYEISHLISQLMHPEPPTVGVLSGLALNVAGEQMLAQMHQHFDLVGLASTTPTVPESIKTLMVVHPRALPEQTLYAIEQFVLRGGKLMIFVDPVSEAEANAKPASTKLDGLLAAWGIQMPADKLLIDHTFGSGAPTVLHPAKLNLPRQAMAANDVSAWKVDTVVVSSSGALSRVRKSRTTLVPLLQSSSRSALLDAGRFAATPATDLLAEEMPTAGQRQVIAARLEGPAYSAFPEGIDGQPAGLQKAAQIEVVVVADTDLLMDAVINSAPNHNVMFVLNTLDNLAAPHALANIEPRVRLSHSPSTLERLREVAAQAYAQKAGELQSRLEQTEQEWQRLNPPSMGFGTRAVDTNIQLQALNKERLRLPMELQALKVEAYASVHRAERNLTLLMIGAVPLPLCLIAWAVYLYHRRRRSAIVVH
;
A
#
# COMPACT_ATOMS: atom_id res chain seq x y z
N MET A 1 -32.30 63.05 13.77
CA MET A 1 -31.23 62.75 12.80
C MET A 1 -29.80 62.74 13.38
N ARG A 2 -29.58 63.00 14.69
CA ARG A 2 -28.24 62.93 15.32
C ARG A 2 -27.84 61.55 15.86
N SER A 3 -28.78 60.59 16.03
CA SER A 3 -28.48 59.28 16.65
C SER A 3 -27.92 58.23 15.67
N THR A 4 -28.30 58.28 14.38
CA THR A 4 -27.87 57.32 13.34
C THR A 4 -26.42 57.52 12.91
N LEU A 5 -25.94 58.77 12.89
CA LEU A 5 -24.53 59.10 12.65
C LEU A 5 -23.62 58.66 13.80
N SER A 6 -24.05 58.81 15.05
CA SER A 6 -23.25 58.34 16.20
C SER A 6 -23.17 56.81 16.27
N THR A 7 -24.26 56.11 15.91
CA THR A 7 -24.26 54.63 15.89
C THR A 7 -23.40 54.09 14.75
N GLY A 8 -23.42 54.72 13.57
CA GLY A 8 -22.53 54.38 12.46
C GLY A 8 -21.05 54.56 12.82
N MET A 9 -20.71 55.66 13.49
CA MET A 9 -19.33 55.93 13.90
C MET A 9 -18.84 54.96 14.99
N THR A 10 -19.69 54.60 15.96
CA THR A 10 -19.32 53.58 16.95
C THR A 10 -19.14 52.19 16.33
N LEU A 11 -19.97 51.82 15.34
CA LEU A 11 -19.82 50.56 14.63
C LEU A 11 -18.53 50.50 13.83
N LEU A 12 -18.15 51.62 13.19
CA LEU A 12 -16.92 51.71 12.41
C LEU A 12 -15.67 51.65 13.31
N VAL A 13 -15.71 52.27 14.49
CA VAL A 13 -14.62 52.19 15.47
C VAL A 13 -14.50 50.78 16.04
N ILE A 14 -15.61 50.11 16.37
CA ILE A 14 -15.61 48.72 16.85
C ILE A 14 -15.10 47.78 15.75
N LEU A 15 -15.50 47.99 14.49
CA LEU A 15 -15.02 47.20 13.35
C LEU A 15 -13.51 47.35 13.18
N LEU A 16 -13.00 48.58 13.24
CA LEU A 16 -11.55 48.85 13.13
C LEU A 16 -10.76 48.26 14.30
N LEU A 17 -11.29 48.35 15.53
CA LEU A 17 -10.69 47.71 16.71
C LEU A 17 -10.69 46.19 16.60
N PHE A 18 -11.78 45.60 16.11
CA PHE A 18 -11.88 44.17 15.86
C PHE A 18 -10.88 43.72 14.79
N LEU A 19 -10.75 44.48 13.70
CA LEU A 19 -9.80 44.18 12.62
C LEU A 19 -8.35 44.29 13.12
N ALA A 20 -8.03 45.34 13.88
CA ALA A 20 -6.71 45.54 14.48
C ALA A 20 -6.39 44.44 15.51
N PHE A 21 -7.37 44.05 16.34
CA PHE A 21 -7.22 42.94 17.29
C PHE A 21 -6.98 41.62 16.55
N ASN A 22 -7.76 41.32 15.51
CA ASN A 22 -7.61 40.12 14.71
C ASN A 22 -6.22 40.09 14.04
N LEU A 23 -5.78 41.19 13.43
CA LEU A 23 -4.47 41.28 12.77
C LEU A 23 -3.29 41.12 13.74
N ALA A 24 -3.39 41.68 14.96
CA ALA A 24 -2.32 41.64 15.94
C ALA A 24 -2.26 40.33 16.75
N TRP A 25 -3.41 39.69 16.99
CA TRP A 25 -3.52 38.52 17.86
C TRP A 25 -3.61 37.19 17.11
N VAL A 26 -4.13 37.15 15.87
CA VAL A 26 -4.20 35.89 15.09
C VAL A 26 -2.81 35.30 14.82
N GLY A 27 -1.78 36.14 14.64
CA GLY A 27 -0.40 35.67 14.49
C GLY A 27 0.30 35.26 15.79
N LYS A 28 -0.27 35.59 16.97
CA LYS A 28 0.34 35.33 18.30
C LYS A 28 -0.39 34.30 19.13
N LEU A 29 -1.57 33.86 18.72
CA LEU A 29 -2.22 32.70 19.33
C LEU A 29 -1.37 31.46 19.02
N PRO A 30 -1.00 30.63 20.02
CA PRO A 30 -0.44 29.33 19.71
C PRO A 30 -1.41 28.62 18.76
N ASN A 31 -0.91 28.02 17.69
CA ASN A 31 -1.66 27.16 16.78
C ASN A 31 -2.15 25.93 17.55
N LEU A 32 -3.12 26.12 18.45
CA LEU A 32 -3.90 25.07 19.07
C LEU A 32 -4.92 24.65 18.01
N ARG A 33 -4.42 24.02 16.94
CA ARG A 33 -5.24 23.27 16.00
C ARG A 33 -5.73 22.06 16.76
N TRP A 34 -6.84 22.21 17.47
CA TRP A 34 -7.62 21.05 17.88
C TRP A 34 -8.06 20.35 16.60
N ASP A 35 -7.37 19.26 16.30
CA ASP A 35 -7.70 18.38 15.20
C ASP A 35 -9.03 17.69 15.54
N PHE A 36 -10.13 18.35 15.16
CA PHE A 36 -11.49 17.83 15.26
C PHE A 36 -11.80 16.81 14.16
N SER A 37 -10.83 16.44 13.30
CA SER A 37 -11.02 15.28 12.45
C SER A 37 -11.15 14.04 13.32
N GLN A 38 -12.09 13.16 12.99
CA GLN A 38 -12.34 11.93 13.77
C GLN A 38 -11.10 11.02 13.90
N GLN A 39 -10.03 11.28 13.14
CA GLN A 39 -8.88 10.38 12.98
C GLN A 39 -7.52 11.02 13.30
N LYS A 40 -7.45 12.27 13.77
CA LYS A 40 -6.17 12.97 14.03
C LYS A 40 -5.18 12.88 12.85
N ILE A 41 -5.68 13.02 11.62
CA ILE A 41 -4.91 12.79 10.38
C ILE A 41 -3.74 13.77 10.20
N HIS A 42 -3.69 14.83 11.01
CA HIS A 42 -2.63 15.84 10.98
C HIS A 42 -1.68 15.74 12.19
N THR A 43 -1.68 14.63 12.92
CA THR A 43 -0.86 14.47 14.14
C THR A 43 -0.09 13.17 14.10
N LEU A 44 1.24 13.20 14.25
CA LEU A 44 2.10 12.01 14.30
C LEU A 44 1.68 10.99 15.37
N SER A 45 1.86 9.69 15.06
CA SER A 45 1.62 8.61 16.00
C SER A 45 2.57 8.67 17.21
N PRO A 46 2.19 8.10 18.37
CA PRO A 46 3.08 8.01 19.51
C PRO A 46 4.42 7.30 19.22
N PRO A 47 4.46 6.17 18.49
CA PRO A 47 5.72 5.52 18.12
C PRO A 47 6.61 6.39 17.23
N ALA A 48 6.06 7.10 16.24
CA ALA A 48 6.83 8.03 15.42
C ALA A 48 7.45 9.17 16.27
N ARG A 49 6.71 9.70 17.25
CA ARG A 49 7.26 10.71 18.18
C ARG A 49 8.39 10.15 19.06
N GLN A 50 8.28 8.90 19.49
CA GLN A 50 9.35 8.23 20.25
C GLN A 50 10.60 8.06 19.40
N LEU A 51 10.45 7.67 18.13
CA LEU A 51 11.55 7.59 17.17
C LEU A 51 12.22 8.95 16.99
N LEU A 52 11.44 10.03 16.85
CA LEU A 52 11.98 11.39 16.70
C LEU A 52 12.65 11.92 17.98
N ALA A 53 12.14 11.55 19.15
CA ALA A 53 12.76 11.93 20.42
C ALA A 53 14.09 11.20 20.68
N ALA A 54 14.33 10.07 20.00
CA ALA A 54 15.56 9.29 20.08
C ALA A 54 16.63 9.73 19.06
N LEU A 55 16.40 10.80 18.31
CA LEU A 55 17.40 11.33 17.37
C LEU A 55 18.60 11.88 18.12
N GLU A 56 19.78 11.34 17.85
CA GLU A 56 21.05 11.78 18.45
C GLU A 56 21.80 12.80 17.59
N HIS A 57 21.50 12.84 16.28
CA HIS A 57 22.19 13.70 15.31
C HIS A 57 21.19 14.46 14.43
N PRO A 58 21.54 15.70 14.01
CA PRO A 58 20.70 16.45 13.10
C PRO A 58 20.66 15.80 11.72
N LEU A 59 19.49 15.89 11.08
CA LEU A 59 19.18 15.34 9.77
C LEU A 59 18.63 16.46 8.88
N ASP A 60 19.05 16.49 7.62
CA ASP A 60 18.46 17.38 6.62
C ASP A 60 17.56 16.56 5.69
N LEU A 61 16.30 16.98 5.55
CA LEU A 61 15.32 16.36 4.68
C LEU A 61 14.98 17.31 3.52
N TYR A 62 15.27 16.89 2.30
CA TYR A 62 14.97 17.62 1.06
C TYR A 62 13.77 16.98 0.37
N TYR A 63 12.63 17.64 0.46
CA TYR A 63 11.38 17.21 -0.16
C TYR A 63 11.20 17.92 -1.51
N PHE A 64 11.26 17.13 -2.58
CA PHE A 64 11.08 17.63 -3.95
C PHE A 64 9.64 17.39 -4.38
N ASN A 65 8.93 18.48 -4.66
CA ASN A 65 7.51 18.47 -5.01
C ASN A 65 7.21 19.44 -6.16
N SER A 66 7.25 18.93 -7.40
CA SER A 66 6.90 19.67 -8.61
C SER A 66 5.40 19.98 -8.72
N SER A 67 4.88 20.82 -7.83
CA SER A 67 3.43 21.07 -7.66
C SER A 67 2.79 21.73 -8.89
N ASN A 68 3.61 22.41 -9.69
CA ASN A 68 3.20 23.15 -10.88
C ASN A 68 3.43 22.38 -12.21
N ASP A 69 3.83 21.09 -12.16
CA ASP A 69 4.07 20.31 -13.38
C ASP A 69 2.75 20.03 -14.12
N PRO A 70 2.65 20.34 -15.43
CA PRO A 70 1.42 20.14 -16.21
C PRO A 70 1.01 18.67 -16.36
N ARG A 71 1.91 17.72 -16.11
CA ARG A 71 1.65 16.27 -16.14
C ARG A 71 0.95 15.78 -14.87
N ARG A 72 0.87 16.60 -13.81
CA ARG A 72 0.27 16.19 -12.53
C ARG A 72 -1.23 16.35 -12.50
N SER A 73 -1.88 15.33 -11.94
CA SER A 73 -3.30 15.41 -11.61
C SER A 73 -3.52 16.21 -10.32
N GLN A 74 -4.73 16.78 -10.18
CA GLN A 74 -5.13 17.48 -8.95
C GLN A 74 -5.09 16.55 -7.71
N ALA A 75 -5.28 15.24 -7.90
CA ALA A 75 -5.19 14.27 -6.81
C ALA A 75 -3.74 14.16 -6.30
N ILE A 76 -2.76 14.10 -7.20
CA ILE A 76 -1.34 14.06 -6.86
C ILE A 76 -0.88 15.37 -6.22
N ASN A 77 -1.33 16.53 -6.71
CA ASN A 77 -0.99 17.81 -6.09
C ASN A 77 -1.51 17.92 -4.65
N ARG A 78 -2.76 17.52 -4.41
CA ARG A 78 -3.31 17.46 -3.04
C ARG A 78 -2.57 16.45 -2.17
N TYR A 79 -2.07 15.35 -2.74
CA TYR A 79 -1.25 14.40 -2.02
C TYR A 79 0.11 14.99 -1.65
N GLY A 80 0.78 15.68 -2.58
CA GLY A 80 2.05 16.35 -2.31
C GLY A 80 1.98 17.43 -1.22
N GLU A 81 0.87 18.16 -1.15
CA GLU A 81 0.60 19.09 -0.04
C GLU A 81 0.45 18.35 1.30
N ARG A 82 -0.26 17.22 1.32
CA ARG A 82 -0.43 16.40 2.54
C ARG A 82 0.90 15.80 3.02
N VAL A 83 1.76 15.38 2.09
CA VAL A 83 3.13 14.95 2.41
C VAL A 83 3.91 16.11 3.03
N ALA A 84 3.85 17.31 2.44
CA ALA A 84 4.54 18.49 2.96
C ALA A 84 4.10 18.82 4.40
N ASP A 85 2.78 18.77 4.65
CA ASP A 85 2.21 19.01 5.97
C ASP A 85 2.66 17.96 6.99
N LEU A 86 2.70 16.68 6.60
CA LEU A 86 3.21 15.61 7.45
C LEU A 86 4.70 15.83 7.79
N LEU A 87 5.54 16.14 6.80
CA LEU A 87 6.97 16.39 7.00
C LEU A 87 7.23 17.60 7.93
N LYS A 88 6.41 18.65 7.86
CA LYS A 88 6.49 19.78 8.81
C LYS A 88 6.16 19.35 10.25
N GLU A 89 5.25 18.39 10.43
CA GLU A 89 4.99 17.83 11.76
C GLU A 89 6.16 16.97 12.25
N PHE A 90 6.86 16.24 11.35
CA PHE A 90 8.13 15.55 11.67
C PHE A 90 9.20 16.56 12.15
N GLU A 91 9.43 17.63 11.38
CA GLU A 91 10.37 18.71 11.74
C GLU A 91 10.03 19.30 13.12
N LYS A 92 8.78 19.68 13.34
CA LYS A 92 8.32 20.26 14.60
C LYS A 92 8.46 19.30 15.79
N ALA A 93 8.15 18.02 15.59
CA ALA A 93 8.25 17.00 16.65
C ALA A 93 9.70 16.63 16.98
N SER A 94 10.63 16.80 16.04
CA SER A 94 12.06 16.54 16.22
C SER A 94 12.80 17.56 17.10
N GLN A 95 12.15 18.67 17.48
CA GLN A 95 12.73 19.73 18.32
C GLN A 95 14.06 20.31 17.79
N GLY A 96 14.18 20.46 16.47
CA GLY A 96 15.36 21.03 15.81
C GLY A 96 16.40 20.02 15.36
N MET A 97 16.11 18.71 15.49
CA MET A 97 16.95 17.63 14.97
C MET A 97 16.68 17.32 13.49
N ILE A 98 15.55 17.75 12.94
CA ILE A 98 15.26 17.65 11.51
C ILE A 98 15.17 19.06 10.94
N ASN A 99 15.91 19.32 9.87
CA ASN A 99 15.77 20.53 9.04
C ASN A 99 15.05 20.16 7.75
N LEU A 100 13.86 20.71 7.51
CA LEU A 100 13.09 20.41 6.31
C LEU A 100 13.29 21.47 5.22
N HIS A 101 13.71 21.03 4.03
CA HIS A 101 13.81 21.82 2.82
C HIS A 101 12.74 21.40 1.84
N VAL A 102 11.71 22.23 1.64
CA VAL A 102 10.68 22.02 0.62
C VAL A 102 11.10 22.71 -0.67
N ILE A 103 11.27 21.95 -1.73
CA ILE A 103 11.80 22.40 -3.02
C ILE A 103 10.75 22.12 -4.11
N ASP A 104 10.40 23.14 -4.88
CA ASP A 104 9.60 23.01 -6.11
C ASP A 104 10.55 23.13 -7.32
N PRO A 105 11.11 22.01 -7.81
CA PRO A 105 12.10 22.07 -8.88
C PRO A 105 11.43 22.41 -10.21
N THR A 106 11.84 23.53 -10.81
CA THR A 106 11.41 23.88 -12.17
C THR A 106 12.19 23.06 -13.21
N PRO A 107 11.61 22.74 -14.38
CA PRO A 107 12.31 21.97 -15.42
C PRO A 107 13.65 22.61 -15.80
N TYR A 108 14.69 21.78 -15.92
CA TYR A 108 16.07 22.20 -16.25
C TYR A 108 16.75 23.15 -15.23
N SER A 109 16.21 23.26 -14.01
CA SER A 109 16.86 23.99 -12.91
C SER A 109 17.98 23.19 -12.25
N GLU A 110 18.82 23.87 -11.46
CA GLU A 110 19.83 23.22 -10.62
C GLU A 110 19.19 22.25 -9.62
N ASP A 111 18.02 22.59 -9.07
CA ASP A 111 17.29 21.74 -8.14
C ASP A 111 16.74 20.48 -8.82
N ALA A 112 16.25 20.60 -10.06
CA ALA A 112 15.86 19.45 -10.87
C ALA A 112 17.08 18.55 -11.20
N TYR A 113 18.24 19.16 -11.48
CA TYR A 113 19.48 18.40 -11.70
C TYR A 113 19.92 17.66 -10.43
N LYS A 114 19.88 18.32 -9.27
CA LYS A 114 20.17 17.68 -7.96
C LYS A 114 19.21 16.52 -7.69
N ALA A 115 17.91 16.72 -7.85
CA ALA A 115 16.91 15.67 -7.70
C ALA A 115 17.22 14.46 -8.59
N GLY A 116 17.57 14.69 -9.86
CA GLY A 116 17.97 13.66 -10.79
C GLY A 116 19.28 12.96 -10.42
N LEU A 117 20.27 13.68 -9.87
CA LEU A 117 21.54 13.11 -9.42
C LEU A 117 21.36 12.09 -8.28
N PHE A 118 20.43 12.37 -7.37
CA PHE A 118 20.03 11.43 -6.32
C PHE A 118 19.01 10.38 -6.80
N GLY A 119 18.69 10.35 -8.09
CA GLY A 119 17.87 9.30 -8.72
C GLY A 119 16.36 9.43 -8.50
N LEU A 120 15.84 10.60 -8.15
CA LEU A 120 14.39 10.82 -8.08
C LEU A 120 13.75 10.71 -9.49
N ASP A 121 12.52 10.17 -9.56
CA ASP A 121 11.80 10.03 -10.83
C ASP A 121 11.12 11.35 -11.22
N ASP A 122 11.31 11.80 -12.46
CA ASP A 122 10.76 13.02 -13.04
C ASP A 122 9.62 12.77 -14.05
N LYS A 123 9.24 11.50 -14.31
CA LYS A 123 8.25 11.11 -15.33
C LYS A 123 6.90 11.80 -15.16
N GLN A 124 6.46 12.00 -13.91
CA GLN A 124 5.22 12.69 -13.55
C GLN A 124 5.48 13.98 -12.73
N GLY A 125 6.71 14.51 -12.82
CA GLY A 125 7.21 15.59 -11.97
C GLY A 125 7.64 15.07 -10.58
N PHE A 126 8.74 15.59 -10.05
CA PHE A 126 9.39 15.07 -8.85
C PHE A 126 8.46 15.06 -7.64
N LEU A 127 8.21 13.89 -7.07
CA LEU A 127 7.51 13.69 -5.79
C LEU A 127 8.33 12.76 -4.90
N GLY A 128 9.47 13.24 -4.41
CA GLY A 128 10.44 12.42 -3.71
C GLY A 128 10.97 13.09 -2.46
N LEU A 129 11.58 12.28 -1.60
CA LEU A 129 12.22 12.75 -0.37
C LEU A 129 13.66 12.26 -0.34
N ILE A 130 14.59 13.14 -0.02
CA ILE A 130 16.00 12.79 0.21
C ILE A 130 16.32 13.16 1.65
N GLY A 131 16.93 12.25 2.39
CA GLY A 131 17.45 12.55 3.72
C GLY A 131 18.96 12.39 3.76
N THR A 132 19.62 13.31 4.44
CA THR A 132 21.08 13.31 4.61
C THR A 132 21.47 13.47 6.06
N ARG A 133 22.55 12.80 6.43
CA ARG A 133 23.21 12.93 7.73
C ARG A 133 24.71 13.09 7.49
N ALA A 134 25.36 13.96 8.26
CA ALA A 134 26.80 14.16 8.16
C ALA A 134 27.57 12.83 8.32
N GLY A 135 28.44 12.51 7.36
CA GLY A 135 29.27 11.30 7.38
C GLY A 135 28.56 10.00 6.96
N GLN A 136 27.30 10.06 6.53
CA GLN A 136 26.53 8.91 6.05
C GLN A 136 26.09 9.11 4.60
N ALA A 137 25.83 8.01 3.90
CA ALA A 137 25.25 8.06 2.57
C ALA A 137 23.82 8.63 2.63
N ALA A 138 23.45 9.43 1.63
CA ALA A 138 22.10 9.95 1.50
C ALA A 138 21.11 8.80 1.28
N GLN A 139 19.97 8.87 1.97
CA GLN A 139 18.85 7.95 1.77
C GLN A 139 17.76 8.65 0.98
N ARG A 140 16.99 7.89 0.20
CA ARG A 140 15.96 8.46 -0.68
C ARG A 140 14.68 7.64 -0.71
N ILE A 141 13.60 8.35 -0.89
CA ILE A 141 12.33 7.85 -1.43
C ILE A 141 12.21 8.43 -2.83
N ASP A 142 12.33 7.55 -3.81
CA ASP A 142 12.32 7.85 -5.24
C ASP A 142 11.01 8.52 -5.69
N VAL A 143 9.88 7.92 -5.31
CA VAL A 143 8.53 8.37 -5.61
C VAL A 143 7.63 8.05 -4.43
N LEU A 144 6.98 9.08 -3.90
CA LEU A 144 5.89 8.92 -2.94
C LEU A 144 4.62 8.63 -3.72
N ARG A 145 4.14 7.39 -3.63
CA ARG A 145 2.95 6.92 -4.35
C ARG A 145 1.69 7.26 -3.56
N LEU A 146 0.64 7.69 -4.26
CA LEU A 146 -0.66 7.96 -3.65
C LEU A 146 -1.30 6.68 -3.07
N ASP A 147 -1.05 5.52 -3.69
CA ASP A 147 -1.59 4.22 -3.26
C ASP A 147 -1.00 3.76 -1.93
N ASP A 148 0.22 4.20 -1.62
CA ASP A 148 0.95 3.91 -0.37
C ASP A 148 0.72 4.99 0.71
N GLU A 149 -0.20 5.94 0.50
CA GLU A 149 -0.54 6.98 1.49
C GLU A 149 -0.82 6.43 2.91
N PRO A 150 -1.51 5.28 3.11
CA PRO A 150 -1.66 4.67 4.45
C PRO A 150 -0.34 4.38 5.18
N LEU A 151 0.72 4.13 4.41
CA LEU A 151 2.06 3.76 4.88
C LEU A 151 3.03 4.95 4.87
N LEU A 152 2.59 6.16 4.51
CA LEU A 152 3.46 7.32 4.35
C LEU A 152 4.27 7.65 5.61
N GLU A 153 3.64 7.57 6.79
CA GLU A 153 4.34 7.82 8.07
C GLU A 153 5.41 6.76 8.35
N TYR A 154 5.11 5.49 8.01
CA TYR A 154 6.09 4.41 8.09
C TYR A 154 7.25 4.65 7.13
N GLU A 155 6.97 4.95 5.86
CA GLU A 155 7.99 5.16 4.82
C GLU A 155 8.96 6.29 5.18
N ILE A 156 8.46 7.42 5.69
CA ILE A 156 9.30 8.54 6.16
C ILE A 156 10.12 8.12 7.40
N SER A 157 9.48 7.44 8.37
CA SER A 157 10.15 7.00 9.60
C SER A 157 11.21 5.95 9.34
N HIS A 158 10.99 5.08 8.35
CA HIS A 158 11.94 4.08 7.89
C HIS A 158 13.17 4.74 7.26
N LEU A 159 12.99 5.74 6.38
CA LEU A 159 14.10 6.53 5.84
C LEU A 159 14.93 7.19 6.96
N ILE A 160 14.26 7.76 7.97
CA ILE A 160 14.94 8.35 9.15
C ILE A 160 15.69 7.27 9.93
N SER A 161 15.08 6.11 10.16
CA SER A 161 15.70 4.99 10.87
C SER A 161 16.96 4.49 10.17
N GLN A 162 16.95 4.39 8.83
CA GLN A 162 18.12 3.99 8.03
C GLN A 162 19.26 5.02 8.10
N LEU A 163 18.95 6.31 8.22
CA LEU A 163 19.97 7.35 8.44
C LEU A 163 20.58 7.29 9.84
N MET A 164 19.81 6.84 10.82
CA MET A 164 20.27 6.68 12.20
C MET A 164 21.08 5.39 12.38
N HIS A 165 20.60 4.28 11.83
CA HIS A 165 21.17 2.94 11.93
C HIS A 165 21.45 2.40 10.51
N PRO A 166 22.60 2.74 9.91
CA PRO A 166 22.93 2.34 8.54
C PRO A 166 23.36 0.87 8.41
N GLU A 167 23.59 0.18 9.53
CA GLU A 167 24.01 -1.22 9.53
C GLU A 167 22.82 -2.14 9.17
N PRO A 168 23.01 -3.11 8.27
CA PRO A 168 21.95 -4.03 7.88
C PRO A 168 21.59 -4.94 9.08
N PRO A 169 20.30 -5.21 9.31
CA PRO A 169 19.92 -6.08 10.41
C PRO A 169 20.34 -7.53 10.14
N THR A 170 20.70 -8.24 11.22
CA THR A 170 21.06 -9.66 11.16
C THR A 170 19.81 -10.54 11.10
N VAL A 171 19.74 -11.41 10.10
CA VAL A 171 18.64 -12.38 9.91
C VAL A 171 19.20 -13.79 9.87
N GLY A 172 18.71 -14.65 10.77
CA GLY A 172 18.99 -16.08 10.71
C GLY A 172 18.21 -16.74 9.59
N VAL A 173 18.84 -17.59 8.78
CA VAL A 173 18.15 -18.36 7.73
C VAL A 173 18.30 -19.84 8.03
N LEU A 174 17.18 -20.53 8.18
CA LEU A 174 17.12 -21.96 8.41
C LEU A 174 16.27 -22.59 7.32
N SER A 175 16.86 -23.51 6.56
CA SER A 175 16.14 -24.20 5.49
C SER A 175 16.06 -25.70 5.78
N GLY A 176 14.85 -26.26 5.63
CA GLY A 176 14.64 -27.70 5.62
C GLY A 176 15.06 -28.37 4.31
N LEU A 177 15.27 -27.59 3.25
CA LEU A 177 15.76 -28.04 1.95
C LEU A 177 17.10 -27.40 1.62
N ALA A 178 17.92 -28.06 0.81
CA ALA A 178 19.05 -27.40 0.20
C ALA A 178 18.49 -26.32 -0.75
N LEU A 179 18.57 -25.03 -0.38
CA LEU A 179 18.17 -23.88 -1.20
C LEU A 179 19.02 -23.71 -2.47
N ASN A 180 19.75 -24.75 -2.85
CA ASN A 180 20.83 -24.69 -3.79
C ASN A 180 20.20 -24.71 -5.18
N VAL A 181 20.45 -23.64 -5.94
CA VAL A 181 20.06 -23.39 -7.34
C VAL A 181 18.66 -22.77 -7.55
N ALA A 182 17.63 -23.09 -6.76
CA ALA A 182 16.26 -22.67 -7.10
C ALA A 182 15.82 -21.28 -6.60
N GLY A 183 16.52 -20.67 -5.63
CA GLY A 183 16.18 -19.36 -5.04
C GLY A 183 17.37 -18.41 -4.91
N GLU A 184 18.34 -18.50 -5.84
CA GLU A 184 19.58 -17.73 -5.76
C GLU A 184 19.33 -16.23 -5.91
N GLN A 185 18.38 -15.83 -6.75
CA GLN A 185 18.03 -14.42 -6.94
C GLN A 185 17.47 -13.82 -5.66
N MET A 186 16.59 -14.55 -4.97
CA MET A 186 16.02 -14.12 -3.69
C MET A 186 17.11 -13.96 -2.62
N LEU A 187 17.99 -14.95 -2.47
CA LEU A 187 19.10 -14.89 -1.52
C LEU A 187 20.08 -13.76 -1.83
N ALA A 188 20.40 -13.53 -3.12
CA ALA A 188 21.26 -12.44 -3.53
C ALA A 188 20.68 -11.06 -3.18
N GLN A 189 19.37 -10.88 -3.36
CA GLN A 189 18.67 -9.65 -2.97
C GLN A 189 18.64 -9.49 -1.45
N MET A 190 18.45 -10.57 -0.69
CA MET A 190 18.51 -10.51 0.77
C MET A 190 19.90 -10.15 1.29
N HIS A 191 20.97 -10.70 0.71
CA HIS A 191 22.35 -10.37 1.09
C HIS A 191 22.72 -8.90 0.88
N GLN A 192 22.00 -8.19 -0.01
CA GLN A 192 22.19 -6.75 -0.21
C GLN A 192 21.54 -5.89 0.89
N HIS A 193 20.55 -6.43 1.61
CA HIS A 193 19.74 -5.69 2.58
C HIS A 193 19.95 -6.17 4.03
N PHE A 194 20.41 -7.41 4.23
CA PHE A 194 20.53 -8.06 5.53
C PHE A 194 21.88 -8.75 5.71
N ASP A 195 22.33 -8.83 6.95
CA ASP A 195 23.42 -9.72 7.35
C ASP A 195 22.86 -11.13 7.61
N LEU A 196 23.03 -12.03 6.63
CA LEU A 196 22.43 -13.36 6.68
C LEU A 196 23.32 -14.36 7.41
N VAL A 197 22.76 -15.02 8.43
CA VAL A 197 23.42 -16.09 9.18
C VAL A 197 22.72 -17.41 8.90
N GLY A 198 23.34 -18.27 8.11
CA GLY A 198 22.85 -19.62 7.84
C GLY A 198 22.92 -20.53 9.07
N LEU A 199 21.80 -21.17 9.42
CA LEU A 199 21.71 -22.16 10.49
C LEU A 199 21.56 -23.56 9.90
N ALA A 200 22.23 -24.55 10.50
CA ALA A 200 22.09 -25.94 10.10
C ALA A 200 20.66 -26.44 10.40
N SER A 201 20.12 -27.31 9.55
CA SER A 201 18.78 -27.90 9.73
C SER A 201 18.66 -28.77 10.99
N THR A 202 19.78 -29.20 11.56
CA THR A 202 19.89 -29.98 12.81
C THR A 202 20.31 -29.15 14.03
N THR A 203 20.26 -27.81 13.92
CA THR A 203 20.69 -26.90 14.99
C THR A 203 19.85 -27.11 16.27
N PRO A 204 20.48 -27.36 17.43
CA PRO A 204 19.75 -27.63 18.67
C PRO A 204 19.17 -26.38 19.33
N THR A 205 19.69 -25.19 19.02
CA THR A 205 19.30 -23.90 19.62
C THR A 205 19.57 -22.75 18.67
N VAL A 206 18.66 -21.77 18.57
CA VAL A 206 18.91 -20.53 17.81
C VAL A 206 19.78 -19.57 18.65
N PRO A 207 20.95 -19.12 18.15
CA PRO A 207 21.82 -18.17 18.84
C PRO A 207 21.07 -16.92 19.34
N GLU A 208 21.46 -16.37 20.48
CA GLU A 208 20.82 -15.17 21.05
C GLU A 208 21.10 -13.88 20.26
N SER A 209 22.18 -13.85 19.47
CA SER A 209 22.49 -12.75 18.56
C SER A 209 21.44 -12.59 17.45
N ILE A 210 20.73 -13.66 17.10
CA ILE A 210 19.69 -13.66 16.08
C ILE A 210 18.37 -13.24 16.72
N LYS A 211 17.83 -12.11 16.27
CA LYS A 211 16.53 -11.56 16.71
C LYS A 211 15.39 -11.89 15.74
N THR A 212 15.72 -12.06 14.46
CA THR A 212 14.78 -12.39 13.38
C THR A 212 15.24 -13.67 12.67
N LEU A 213 14.32 -14.61 12.52
CA LEU A 213 14.57 -15.91 11.89
C LEU A 213 13.64 -16.10 10.70
N MET A 214 14.21 -16.46 9.55
CA MET A 214 13.50 -16.94 8.37
C MET A 214 13.63 -18.46 8.31
N VAL A 215 12.51 -19.17 8.31
CA VAL A 215 12.45 -20.62 8.21
C VAL A 215 11.78 -21.01 6.90
N VAL A 216 12.51 -21.71 6.03
CA VAL A 216 12.00 -22.17 4.73
C VAL A 216 11.78 -23.67 4.78
N HIS A 217 10.56 -24.09 4.43
CA HIS A 217 10.18 -25.50 4.32
C HIS A 217 10.44 -26.32 5.60
N PRO A 218 9.78 -26.00 6.74
CA PRO A 218 10.05 -26.62 8.04
C PRO A 218 9.65 -28.09 8.14
N ARG A 219 8.91 -28.64 7.17
CA ARG A 219 8.40 -30.02 7.21
C ARG A 219 9.50 -31.07 7.28
N ALA A 220 10.65 -30.79 6.67
CA ALA A 220 11.82 -31.67 6.67
C ALA A 220 12.68 -31.54 7.93
N LEU A 221 12.35 -30.63 8.86
CA LEU A 221 13.18 -30.38 10.03
C LEU A 221 12.96 -31.43 11.14
N PRO A 222 14.03 -31.84 11.84
CA PRO A 222 13.92 -32.67 13.03
C PRO A 222 13.10 -31.99 14.13
N GLU A 223 12.47 -32.81 14.99
CA GLU A 223 11.70 -32.33 16.14
C GLU A 223 12.52 -31.41 17.06
N GLN A 224 13.81 -31.71 17.22
CA GLN A 224 14.73 -30.87 17.99
C GLN A 224 14.84 -29.45 17.45
N THR A 225 14.87 -29.30 16.12
CA THR A 225 14.94 -27.99 15.47
C THR A 225 13.60 -27.25 15.56
N LEU A 226 12.48 -27.96 15.43
CA LEU A 226 11.14 -27.37 15.63
C LEU A 226 10.97 -26.85 17.06
N TYR A 227 11.48 -27.59 18.06
CA TYR A 227 11.53 -27.12 19.43
C TYR A 227 12.41 -25.87 19.58
N ALA A 228 13.58 -25.83 18.97
CA ALA A 228 14.45 -24.64 18.98
C ALA A 228 13.77 -23.41 18.36
N ILE A 229 13.02 -23.58 17.27
CA ILE A 229 12.24 -22.51 16.62
C ILE A 229 11.12 -22.03 17.55
N GLU A 230 10.41 -22.94 18.21
CA GLU A 230 9.39 -22.54 19.18
C GLU A 230 10.00 -21.72 20.32
N GLN A 231 11.08 -22.21 20.94
CA GLN A 231 11.73 -21.52 22.05
C GLN A 231 12.25 -20.14 21.63
N PHE A 232 12.70 -20.01 20.38
CA PHE A 232 13.04 -18.72 19.76
C PHE A 232 11.84 -17.76 19.67
N VAL A 233 10.65 -18.25 19.28
CA VAL A 233 9.44 -17.42 19.24
C VAL A 233 8.97 -17.06 20.65
N LEU A 234 8.99 -18.02 21.59
CA LEU A 234 8.52 -17.80 22.95
C LEU A 234 9.41 -16.85 23.77
N ARG A 235 10.71 -16.77 23.46
CA ARG A 235 11.61 -15.74 24.04
C ARG A 235 11.42 -14.35 23.45
N GLY A 236 10.51 -14.17 22.48
CA GLY A 236 10.20 -12.90 21.83
C GLY A 236 10.92 -12.67 20.50
N GLY A 237 11.60 -13.69 19.97
CA GLY A 237 12.18 -13.65 18.62
C GLY A 237 11.10 -13.55 17.54
N LYS A 238 11.47 -12.94 16.41
CA LYS A 238 10.57 -12.66 15.29
C LYS A 238 10.75 -13.71 14.21
N LEU A 239 9.65 -14.34 13.78
CA LEU A 239 9.71 -15.48 12.86
C LEU A 239 8.97 -15.16 11.56
N MET A 240 9.63 -15.41 10.42
CA MET A 240 8.96 -15.58 9.14
C MET A 240 9.12 -17.04 8.71
N ILE A 241 8.01 -17.74 8.47
CA ILE A 241 8.04 -19.17 8.14
C ILE A 241 7.25 -19.45 6.86
N PHE A 242 7.89 -20.18 5.95
CA PHE A 242 7.30 -20.60 4.67
C PHE A 242 6.94 -22.07 4.77
N VAL A 243 5.64 -22.35 4.73
CA VAL A 243 5.06 -23.70 4.82
C VAL A 243 4.34 -24.00 3.51
N ASP A 244 4.36 -25.24 3.09
CA ASP A 244 3.79 -25.63 1.79
C ASP A 244 2.99 -26.92 1.95
N PRO A 245 1.73 -27.02 1.46
CA PRO A 245 1.01 -28.30 1.36
C PRO A 245 1.76 -29.34 0.51
N VAL A 246 2.29 -28.96 -0.65
CA VAL A 246 2.96 -29.85 -1.61
C VAL A 246 4.09 -29.08 -2.26
N SER A 247 5.35 -29.41 -1.92
CA SER A 247 6.47 -28.75 -2.57
C SER A 247 6.68 -29.27 -3.99
N GLU A 248 6.60 -28.38 -4.98
CA GLU A 248 6.98 -28.69 -6.36
C GLU A 248 8.48 -29.08 -6.47
N ALA A 249 9.30 -28.64 -5.52
CA ALA A 249 10.73 -28.95 -5.43
C ALA A 249 11.02 -30.41 -4.99
N GLU A 250 10.09 -31.11 -4.33
CA GLU A 250 10.21 -32.53 -4.00
C GLU A 250 9.16 -33.36 -4.77
N ALA A 251 9.57 -34.00 -5.87
CA ALA A 251 8.69 -34.88 -6.68
C ALA A 251 8.10 -36.09 -5.91
N ASN A 252 8.50 -36.32 -4.66
CA ASN A 252 7.96 -37.33 -3.75
C ASN A 252 7.53 -36.65 -2.44
N ALA A 253 6.23 -36.37 -2.30
CA ALA A 253 5.67 -35.77 -1.08
C ALA A 253 5.99 -36.63 0.16
N LYS A 254 6.76 -36.07 1.11
CA LYS A 254 6.89 -36.65 2.46
C LYS A 254 5.53 -36.54 3.20
N PRO A 255 5.18 -37.52 4.06
CA PRO A 255 3.93 -37.48 4.82
C PRO A 255 3.85 -36.25 5.74
N ALA A 256 2.62 -35.84 6.07
CA ALA A 256 2.35 -34.70 6.95
C ALA A 256 3.11 -34.78 8.28
N SER A 257 3.75 -33.68 8.68
CA SER A 257 4.44 -33.56 9.97
C SER A 257 3.46 -33.17 11.06
N THR A 258 2.98 -34.16 11.82
CA THR A 258 2.06 -33.95 12.95
C THR A 258 2.61 -32.98 14.00
N LYS A 259 3.93 -32.89 14.14
CA LYS A 259 4.62 -31.97 15.06
C LYS A 259 4.56 -30.52 14.58
N LEU A 260 4.77 -30.28 13.29
CA LEU A 260 4.61 -28.94 12.71
C LEU A 260 3.15 -28.48 12.81
N ASP A 261 2.20 -29.36 12.53
CA ASP A 261 0.77 -29.05 12.64
C ASP A 261 0.40 -28.69 14.09
N GLY A 262 0.96 -29.43 15.07
CA GLY A 262 0.83 -29.12 16.49
C GLY A 262 1.40 -27.75 16.87
N LEU A 263 2.57 -27.39 16.32
CA LEU A 263 3.20 -26.09 16.54
C LEU A 263 2.36 -24.93 15.99
N LEU A 264 1.88 -25.05 14.74
CA LEU A 264 0.99 -24.07 14.12
C LEU A 264 -0.32 -23.92 14.91
N ALA A 265 -0.88 -25.04 15.37
CA ALA A 265 -2.10 -25.05 16.18
C ALA A 265 -1.90 -24.35 17.53
N ALA A 266 -0.74 -24.51 18.16
CA ALA A 266 -0.38 -23.81 19.40
C ALA A 266 -0.28 -22.28 19.20
N TRP A 267 0.13 -21.83 18.00
CA TRP A 267 0.10 -20.41 17.60
C TRP A 267 -1.28 -19.94 17.11
N GLY A 268 -2.27 -20.83 17.04
CA GLY A 268 -3.67 -20.50 16.77
C GLY A 268 -4.09 -20.59 15.31
N ILE A 269 -3.28 -21.21 14.46
CA ILE A 269 -3.60 -21.45 13.05
C ILE A 269 -3.53 -22.93 12.68
N GLN A 270 -4.15 -23.28 11.57
CA GLN A 270 -4.08 -24.60 10.98
C GLN A 270 -3.95 -24.45 9.46
N MET A 271 -3.18 -25.33 8.86
CA MET A 271 -3.01 -25.42 7.41
C MET A 271 -3.23 -26.89 7.00
N PRO A 272 -4.26 -27.20 6.19
CA PRO A 272 -4.43 -28.55 5.68
C PRO A 272 -3.22 -28.97 4.84
N ALA A 273 -2.63 -30.11 5.16
CA ALA A 273 -1.38 -30.54 4.51
C ALA A 273 -1.58 -31.12 3.10
N ASP A 274 -2.81 -31.52 2.78
CA ASP A 274 -3.23 -32.26 1.58
C ASP A 274 -4.06 -31.41 0.61
N LYS A 275 -4.20 -30.10 0.87
CA LYS A 275 -5.06 -29.22 0.07
C LYS A 275 -4.32 -28.04 -0.52
N LEU A 276 -4.55 -27.83 -1.81
CA LEU A 276 -4.05 -26.73 -2.61
C LEU A 276 -5.15 -25.70 -2.86
N LEU A 277 -4.78 -24.43 -2.84
CA LEU A 277 -5.65 -23.33 -3.18
C LEU A 277 -5.72 -23.18 -4.71
N ILE A 278 -6.94 -23.11 -5.22
CA ILE A 278 -7.23 -22.74 -6.60
C ILE A 278 -8.10 -21.49 -6.63
N ASP A 279 -7.86 -20.61 -7.61
CA ASP A 279 -8.60 -19.36 -7.75
C ASP A 279 -8.79 -19.00 -9.23
N HIS A 280 -10.05 -18.80 -9.64
CA HIS A 280 -10.38 -18.51 -11.04
C HIS A 280 -10.28 -17.01 -11.39
N THR A 281 -10.31 -16.14 -10.38
CA THR A 281 -10.18 -14.69 -10.58
C THR A 281 -8.72 -14.28 -10.68
N PHE A 282 -7.88 -14.87 -9.84
CA PHE A 282 -6.45 -14.56 -9.76
C PHE A 282 -5.56 -15.59 -10.47
N GLY A 283 -6.13 -16.64 -11.06
CA GLY A 283 -5.37 -17.63 -11.83
C GLY A 283 -4.59 -17.00 -12.98
N SER A 284 -3.33 -17.43 -13.15
CA SER A 284 -2.40 -16.90 -14.15
C SER A 284 -2.13 -17.91 -15.27
N GLY A 285 -2.04 -17.39 -16.51
CA GLY A 285 -1.69 -18.14 -17.72
C GLY A 285 -2.34 -17.56 -18.97
N ALA A 286 -1.91 -17.99 -20.17
CA ALA A 286 -2.61 -17.63 -21.40
C ALA A 286 -4.04 -18.21 -21.38
N PRO A 287 -5.04 -17.63 -22.08
CA PRO A 287 -6.41 -18.14 -22.11
C PRO A 287 -6.55 -19.63 -22.47
N THR A 288 -5.53 -20.19 -23.13
CA THR A 288 -5.43 -21.59 -23.54
C THR A 288 -4.69 -22.52 -22.56
N VAL A 289 -3.96 -21.98 -21.56
CA VAL A 289 -3.17 -22.75 -20.56
C VAL A 289 -3.13 -21.99 -19.22
N LEU A 290 -4.31 -21.72 -18.64
CA LEU A 290 -4.37 -21.15 -17.28
C LEU A 290 -3.97 -22.24 -16.28
N HIS A 291 -3.03 -21.96 -15.38
CA HIS A 291 -2.71 -22.89 -14.29
C HIS A 291 -3.50 -22.49 -13.04
N PRO A 292 -4.52 -23.27 -12.62
CA PRO A 292 -5.45 -22.84 -11.57
C PRO A 292 -4.83 -22.71 -10.16
N ALA A 293 -3.68 -23.33 -9.92
CA ALA A 293 -2.92 -23.20 -8.67
C ALA A 293 -1.82 -22.14 -8.71
N LYS A 294 -1.57 -21.52 -9.88
CA LYS A 294 -0.63 -20.41 -10.03
C LYS A 294 -1.41 -19.11 -10.01
N LEU A 295 -1.30 -18.35 -8.93
CA LEU A 295 -2.12 -17.17 -8.69
C LEU A 295 -1.28 -15.90 -8.79
N ASN A 296 -1.76 -14.94 -9.57
CA ASN A 296 -1.25 -13.57 -9.57
C ASN A 296 -2.15 -12.73 -8.67
N LEU A 297 -1.69 -12.48 -7.44
CA LEU A 297 -2.40 -11.74 -6.42
C LEU A 297 -2.19 -10.22 -6.65
N PRO A 298 -3.23 -9.47 -7.05
CA PRO A 298 -3.13 -8.03 -7.20
C PRO A 298 -3.14 -7.31 -5.86
N ARG A 299 -2.87 -5.99 -5.85
CA ARG A 299 -2.92 -5.14 -4.63
C ARG A 299 -4.15 -5.34 -3.74
N GLN A 300 -5.33 -5.55 -4.32
CA GLN A 300 -6.59 -5.79 -3.59
C GLN A 300 -6.64 -7.12 -2.82
N ALA A 301 -5.75 -8.06 -3.15
CA ALA A 301 -5.54 -9.33 -2.45
C ALA A 301 -4.59 -9.19 -1.26
N MET A 302 -4.03 -7.99 -1.04
CA MET A 302 -3.03 -7.72 -0.01
C MET A 302 -3.58 -6.85 1.11
N ALA A 303 -2.99 -6.93 2.30
CA ALA A 303 -3.27 -6.01 3.39
C ALA A 303 -2.75 -4.61 3.06
N ALA A 304 -3.64 -3.69 2.68
CA ALA A 304 -3.29 -2.29 2.39
C ALA A 304 -2.75 -1.52 3.61
N ASN A 305 -2.92 -2.07 4.81
CA ASN A 305 -2.51 -1.51 6.09
C ASN A 305 -1.44 -2.35 6.79
N ASP A 306 -0.64 -3.12 6.04
CA ASP A 306 0.55 -3.81 6.56
C ASP A 306 1.77 -3.42 5.71
N VAL A 307 2.93 -3.32 6.36
CA VAL A 307 4.21 -3.00 5.72
C VAL A 307 4.61 -4.07 4.70
N SER A 308 4.17 -5.32 4.85
CA SER A 308 4.44 -6.39 3.88
C SER A 308 4.00 -6.01 2.46
N ALA A 309 2.97 -5.17 2.33
CA ALA A 309 2.47 -4.69 1.04
C ALA A 309 3.16 -3.40 0.56
N TRP A 310 4.08 -2.78 1.30
CA TRP A 310 4.66 -1.48 0.92
C TRP A 310 5.34 -1.52 -0.47
N LYS A 311 4.88 -0.69 -1.42
CA LYS A 311 5.37 -0.71 -2.82
C LYS A 311 5.21 -2.05 -3.56
N VAL A 312 4.29 -2.91 -3.11
CA VAL A 312 3.99 -4.21 -3.74
C VAL A 312 2.67 -4.12 -4.52
N ASP A 313 2.74 -4.27 -5.85
CA ASP A 313 1.53 -4.23 -6.70
C ASP A 313 0.94 -5.61 -7.01
N THR A 314 1.83 -6.61 -7.11
CA THR A 314 1.48 -7.98 -7.50
C THR A 314 2.44 -8.97 -6.84
N VAL A 315 1.89 -10.06 -6.32
CA VAL A 315 2.64 -11.21 -5.79
C VAL A 315 2.16 -12.45 -6.51
N VAL A 316 3.08 -13.27 -6.97
CA VAL A 316 2.77 -14.55 -7.62
C VAL A 316 3.03 -15.68 -6.64
N VAL A 317 2.04 -16.55 -6.48
CA VAL A 317 2.14 -17.78 -5.69
C VAL A 317 1.86 -19.00 -6.57
N SER A 318 2.45 -20.14 -6.25
CA SER A 318 2.21 -21.41 -6.92
C SER A 318 1.89 -22.48 -5.89
N SER A 319 0.90 -23.32 -6.17
CA SER A 319 0.57 -24.48 -5.32
C SER A 319 0.37 -24.12 -3.84
N SER A 320 -0.10 -22.90 -3.56
CA SER A 320 -0.22 -22.39 -2.20
C SER A 320 -1.28 -23.13 -1.38
N GLY A 321 -1.05 -23.24 -0.07
CA GLY A 321 -2.03 -23.71 0.89
C GLY A 321 -2.98 -22.59 1.35
N ALA A 322 -3.82 -22.91 2.33
CA ALA A 322 -4.65 -21.93 3.03
C ALA A 322 -4.53 -22.05 4.54
N LEU A 323 -4.31 -20.91 5.17
CA LEU A 323 -4.29 -20.72 6.61
C LEU A 323 -5.71 -20.47 7.10
N SER A 324 -6.10 -21.16 8.16
CA SER A 324 -7.34 -20.88 8.88
C SER A 324 -7.09 -20.76 10.37
N ARG A 325 -7.89 -19.94 11.03
CA ARG A 325 -7.78 -19.72 12.48
C ARG A 325 -8.39 -20.89 13.24
N VAL A 326 -7.69 -21.38 14.26
CA VAL A 326 -8.21 -22.39 15.18
C VAL A 326 -9.26 -21.76 16.11
N ARG A 327 -10.36 -22.48 16.37
CA ARG A 327 -11.42 -22.03 17.29
C ARG A 327 -10.82 -21.78 18.67
N LYS A 328 -11.18 -20.64 19.29
CA LYS A 328 -10.70 -20.20 20.62
C LYS A 328 -9.20 -19.82 20.69
N SER A 329 -8.54 -19.53 19.56
CA SER A 329 -7.17 -19.00 19.62
C SER A 329 -7.13 -17.63 20.31
N ARG A 330 -6.08 -17.39 21.11
CA ARG A 330 -5.85 -16.10 21.77
C ARG A 330 -5.01 -15.13 20.94
N THR A 331 -4.35 -15.64 19.90
CA THR A 331 -3.60 -14.85 18.93
C THR A 331 -4.53 -14.16 17.93
N THR A 332 -4.16 -12.96 17.51
CA THR A 332 -4.77 -12.25 16.40
C THR A 332 -4.14 -12.74 15.11
N LEU A 333 -4.98 -13.04 14.11
CA LEU A 333 -4.57 -13.40 12.76
C LEU A 333 -4.90 -12.22 11.85
N VAL A 334 -3.87 -11.55 11.35
CA VAL A 334 -3.98 -10.48 10.36
C VAL A 334 -3.62 -11.06 8.99
N PRO A 335 -4.58 -11.20 8.07
CA PRO A 335 -4.29 -11.73 6.74
C PRO A 335 -3.45 -10.73 5.95
N LEU A 336 -2.30 -11.17 5.41
CA LEU A 336 -1.40 -10.36 4.57
C LEU A 336 -1.67 -10.56 3.09
N LEU A 337 -1.89 -11.82 2.68
CA LEU A 337 -2.25 -12.21 1.31
C LEU A 337 -3.51 -13.07 1.36
N GLN A 338 -4.47 -12.80 0.50
CA GLN A 338 -5.75 -13.51 0.43
C GLN A 338 -6.16 -13.85 -0.99
N SER A 339 -6.91 -14.94 -1.14
CA SER A 339 -7.56 -15.27 -2.40
C SER A 339 -8.77 -14.37 -2.69
N SER A 340 -9.32 -14.49 -3.89
CA SER A 340 -10.59 -13.88 -4.27
C SER A 340 -11.77 -14.61 -3.61
N SER A 341 -12.98 -14.08 -3.80
CA SER A 341 -14.20 -14.78 -3.38
C SER A 341 -14.56 -15.99 -4.25
N ARG A 342 -13.82 -16.23 -5.34
CA ARG A 342 -13.99 -17.37 -6.26
C ARG A 342 -12.80 -18.33 -6.17
N SER A 343 -12.50 -18.73 -4.94
CA SER A 343 -11.42 -19.68 -4.64
C SER A 343 -11.95 -20.91 -3.92
N ALA A 344 -11.27 -22.04 -4.09
CA ALA A 344 -11.58 -23.30 -3.41
C ALA A 344 -10.30 -24.03 -2.99
N LEU A 345 -10.44 -24.96 -2.05
CA LEU A 345 -9.38 -25.88 -1.67
C LEU A 345 -9.61 -27.23 -2.34
N LEU A 346 -8.63 -27.66 -3.12
CA LEU A 346 -8.64 -28.93 -3.85
C LEU A 346 -7.64 -29.89 -3.23
N ASP A 347 -7.97 -31.18 -3.21
CA ASP A 347 -7.02 -32.22 -2.81
C ASP A 347 -5.81 -32.26 -3.75
N ALA A 348 -4.61 -32.36 -3.18
CA ALA A 348 -3.35 -32.38 -3.90
C ALA A 348 -3.23 -33.55 -4.90
N GLY A 349 -3.69 -34.74 -4.50
CA GLY A 349 -3.68 -35.92 -5.37
C GLY A 349 -4.66 -35.76 -6.54
N ARG A 350 -5.84 -35.16 -6.28
CA ARG A 350 -6.80 -34.84 -7.33
C ARG A 350 -6.26 -33.77 -8.29
N PHE A 351 -5.57 -32.75 -7.78
CA PHE A 351 -4.94 -31.73 -8.62
C PHE A 351 -3.90 -32.34 -9.57
N ALA A 352 -3.03 -33.23 -9.07
CA ALA A 352 -2.03 -33.91 -9.88
C ALA A 352 -2.64 -34.86 -10.93
N ALA A 353 -3.80 -35.46 -10.64
CA ALA A 353 -4.47 -36.40 -11.53
C ALA A 353 -5.39 -35.76 -12.57
N THR A 354 -5.77 -34.49 -12.41
CA THR A 354 -6.80 -33.82 -13.23
C THR A 354 -6.17 -32.78 -14.16
N PRO A 355 -6.47 -32.80 -15.48
CA PRO A 355 -6.02 -31.75 -16.38
C PRO A 355 -6.50 -30.35 -15.95
N ALA A 356 -5.66 -29.33 -16.12
CA ALA A 356 -5.98 -27.96 -15.73
C ALA A 356 -7.26 -27.41 -16.38
N THR A 357 -7.55 -27.80 -17.63
CA THR A 357 -8.77 -27.40 -18.35
C THR A 357 -10.05 -27.85 -17.66
N ASP A 358 -10.04 -29.04 -17.07
CA ASP A 358 -11.22 -29.64 -16.43
C ASP A 358 -11.45 -28.99 -15.06
N LEU A 359 -10.36 -28.71 -14.33
CA LEU A 359 -10.41 -27.97 -13.06
C LEU A 359 -11.00 -26.56 -13.21
N LEU A 360 -10.69 -25.88 -14.32
CA LEU A 360 -11.23 -24.54 -14.63
C LEU A 360 -12.69 -24.58 -15.08
N ALA A 361 -13.14 -25.69 -15.66
CA ALA A 361 -14.51 -25.90 -16.11
C ALA A 361 -15.45 -26.28 -14.95
N GLU A 362 -14.92 -26.71 -13.80
CA GLU A 362 -15.73 -27.02 -12.62
C GLU A 362 -16.40 -25.76 -12.05
N GLU A 363 -17.71 -25.86 -11.79
CA GLU A 363 -18.48 -24.77 -11.17
C GLU A 363 -18.00 -24.54 -9.72
N MET A 364 -17.28 -23.44 -9.53
CA MET A 364 -16.87 -23.00 -8.21
C MET A 364 -18.06 -22.44 -7.41
N PRO A 365 -18.08 -22.61 -6.08
CA PRO A 365 -19.12 -22.04 -5.24
C PRO A 365 -19.31 -20.55 -5.51
N THR A 366 -20.56 -20.14 -5.76
CA THR A 366 -20.93 -18.73 -6.04
C THR A 366 -20.71 -17.79 -4.84
N ALA A 367 -20.53 -18.33 -3.63
CA ALA A 367 -20.26 -17.60 -2.40
C ALA A 367 -19.04 -18.18 -1.65
N GLY A 368 -17.85 -18.10 -2.26
CA GLY A 368 -16.60 -18.54 -1.63
C GLY A 368 -16.10 -17.54 -0.58
N GLN A 369 -15.66 -18.06 0.57
CA GLN A 369 -14.87 -17.28 1.54
C GLN A 369 -13.44 -17.09 1.00
N ARG A 370 -12.90 -15.88 1.13
CA ARG A 370 -11.49 -15.61 0.84
C ARG A 370 -10.60 -16.46 1.75
N GLN A 371 -9.72 -17.23 1.15
CA GLN A 371 -8.72 -18.04 1.85
C GLN A 371 -7.49 -17.19 2.14
N VAL A 372 -6.84 -17.43 3.27
CA VAL A 372 -5.65 -16.68 3.68
C VAL A 372 -4.42 -17.45 3.25
N ILE A 373 -3.56 -16.83 2.43
CA ILE A 373 -2.33 -17.43 1.91
C ILE A 373 -1.15 -17.08 2.81
N ALA A 374 -1.09 -15.82 3.26
CA ALA A 374 -0.10 -15.37 4.24
C ALA A 374 -0.77 -14.61 5.37
N ALA A 375 -0.28 -14.77 6.59
CA ALA A 375 -0.83 -14.13 7.78
C ALA A 375 0.25 -13.73 8.77
N ARG A 376 0.03 -12.61 9.45
CA ARG A 376 0.76 -12.20 10.65
C ARG A 376 -0.01 -12.65 11.89
N LEU A 377 0.70 -13.23 12.83
CA LEU A 377 0.20 -13.76 14.09
C LEU A 377 0.80 -12.98 15.24
N GLU A 378 -0.07 -12.44 16.07
CA GLU A 378 0.31 -11.60 17.21
C GLU A 378 -0.47 -11.96 18.46
N GLY A 379 0.12 -11.71 19.63
CA GLY A 379 -0.53 -11.94 20.93
C GLY A 379 0.02 -13.16 21.69
N PRO A 380 -0.70 -13.63 22.71
CA PRO A 380 -0.17 -14.65 23.62
C PRO A 380 -0.21 -16.05 23.01
N ALA A 381 0.88 -16.79 23.18
CA ALA A 381 1.03 -18.17 22.72
C ALA A 381 1.55 -19.08 23.85
N TYR A 382 1.29 -20.38 23.68
CA TYR A 382 1.72 -21.44 24.61
C TYR A 382 2.64 -22.42 23.88
N SER A 383 3.48 -23.12 24.64
CA SER A 383 4.34 -24.16 24.09
C SER A 383 3.50 -25.37 23.64
N ALA A 384 3.80 -25.85 22.43
CA ALA A 384 3.43 -27.13 21.85
C ALA A 384 4.27 -28.30 22.41
N PHE A 385 5.37 -28.00 23.12
CA PHE A 385 6.27 -28.97 23.75
C PHE A 385 6.30 -28.79 25.29
N PRO A 386 5.17 -28.96 26.00
CA PRO A 386 5.09 -28.66 27.43
C PRO A 386 6.00 -29.54 28.29
N GLU A 387 6.21 -30.79 27.89
CA GLU A 387 7.09 -31.74 28.57
C GLU A 387 8.55 -31.66 28.07
N GLY A 388 8.85 -30.74 27.14
CA GLY A 388 10.11 -30.73 26.40
C GLY A 388 10.17 -31.82 25.32
N ILE A 389 11.39 -32.16 24.93
CA ILE A 389 11.71 -33.21 23.94
C ILE A 389 12.73 -34.17 24.54
N ASP A 390 12.79 -35.41 24.07
CA ASP A 390 13.67 -36.45 24.60
C ASP A 390 15.14 -35.98 24.74
N GLY A 391 15.56 -35.71 25.98
CA GLY A 391 16.91 -35.24 26.31
C GLY A 391 17.07 -33.73 26.56
N GLN A 392 16.01 -32.92 26.39
CA GLN A 392 16.01 -31.50 26.79
C GLN A 392 14.82 -31.18 27.73
N PRO A 393 15.06 -30.49 28.86
CA PRO A 393 14.00 -30.12 29.77
C PRO A 393 13.01 -29.15 29.12
N ALA A 394 11.79 -29.12 29.66
CA ALA A 394 10.76 -28.17 29.29
C ALA A 394 11.27 -26.71 29.36
N GLY A 395 11.23 -26.02 28.22
CA GLY A 395 11.67 -24.64 28.08
C GLY A 395 10.59 -23.64 28.51
N LEU A 396 10.58 -22.47 27.86
CA LEU A 396 9.53 -21.48 28.02
C LEU A 396 8.17 -22.10 27.64
N GLN A 397 7.19 -21.90 28.51
CA GLN A 397 5.86 -22.49 28.38
C GLN A 397 4.82 -21.54 27.78
N LYS A 398 5.11 -20.23 27.83
CA LYS A 398 4.20 -19.19 27.36
C LYS A 398 4.97 -17.94 26.97
N ALA A 399 4.40 -17.20 26.03
CA ALA A 399 4.80 -15.84 25.70
C ALA A 399 3.57 -14.93 25.75
N ALA A 400 3.75 -13.70 26.25
CA ALA A 400 2.67 -12.72 26.29
C ALA A 400 2.37 -12.15 24.88
N GLN A 401 3.40 -12.05 24.06
CA GLN A 401 3.35 -11.51 22.70
C GLN A 401 4.33 -12.31 21.84
N ILE A 402 3.82 -12.99 20.82
CA ILE A 402 4.60 -13.53 19.71
C ILE A 402 4.41 -12.63 18.48
N GLU A 403 5.37 -12.67 17.56
CA GLU A 403 5.28 -12.02 16.25
C GLU A 403 5.79 -13.00 15.20
N VAL A 404 4.85 -13.61 14.49
CA VAL A 404 5.12 -14.67 13.52
C VAL A 404 4.40 -14.36 12.23
N VAL A 405 5.11 -14.34 11.10
CA VAL A 405 4.51 -14.31 9.77
C VAL A 405 4.61 -15.70 9.16
N VAL A 406 3.46 -16.21 8.72
CA VAL A 406 3.34 -17.53 8.08
C VAL A 406 2.92 -17.31 6.64
N VAL A 407 3.67 -17.86 5.70
CA VAL A 407 3.37 -17.85 4.27
C VAL A 407 3.13 -19.30 3.84
N ALA A 408 1.93 -19.60 3.33
CA ALA A 408 1.52 -20.93 2.90
C ALA A 408 2.00 -21.28 1.47
N ASP A 409 3.17 -20.81 1.08
CA ASP A 409 3.79 -21.08 -0.21
C ASP A 409 5.32 -20.95 -0.06
N THR A 410 6.06 -22.01 -0.38
CA THR A 410 7.54 -21.96 -0.44
C THR A 410 8.04 -21.57 -1.83
N ASP A 411 7.27 -21.86 -2.87
CA ASP A 411 7.59 -21.59 -4.28
C ASP A 411 7.62 -20.10 -4.59
N LEU A 412 6.95 -19.26 -3.78
CA LEU A 412 7.07 -17.79 -3.83
C LEU A 412 8.54 -17.31 -3.83
N LEU A 413 9.43 -18.05 -3.16
CA LEU A 413 10.86 -17.74 -3.04
C LEU A 413 11.69 -18.23 -4.23
N MET A 414 11.10 -19.03 -5.12
CA MET A 414 11.82 -19.70 -6.20
C MET A 414 11.94 -18.81 -7.42
N ASP A 415 13.11 -18.85 -8.07
CA ASP A 415 13.45 -18.07 -9.24
C ASP A 415 12.48 -18.35 -10.41
N ALA A 416 11.94 -19.57 -10.50
CA ALA A 416 10.92 -19.94 -11.48
C ALA A 416 9.61 -19.14 -11.31
N VAL A 417 9.19 -18.87 -10.07
CA VAL A 417 7.99 -18.07 -9.78
C VAL A 417 8.32 -16.59 -9.92
N ILE A 418 9.44 -16.14 -9.33
CA ILE A 418 9.92 -14.76 -9.40
C ILE A 418 10.08 -14.28 -10.84
N ASN A 419 10.59 -15.12 -11.74
CA ASN A 419 10.83 -14.75 -13.14
C ASN A 419 9.65 -15.03 -14.07
N SER A 420 8.54 -15.58 -13.56
CA SER A 420 7.43 -16.00 -14.43
C SER A 420 6.58 -14.88 -15.00
N ALA A 421 6.58 -13.72 -14.34
CA ALA A 421 5.94 -12.49 -14.77
C ALA A 421 6.53 -11.33 -13.94
N PRO A 422 6.45 -10.07 -14.38
CA PRO A 422 6.79 -8.93 -13.54
C PRO A 422 5.98 -8.99 -12.24
N ASN A 423 6.66 -9.21 -11.10
CA ASN A 423 6.05 -9.32 -9.78
C ASN A 423 6.94 -8.70 -8.70
N HIS A 424 6.40 -8.66 -7.47
CA HIS A 424 7.05 -8.06 -6.31
C HIS A 424 7.22 -9.08 -5.18
N ASN A 425 7.43 -10.38 -5.49
CA ASN A 425 7.64 -11.43 -4.50
C ASN A 425 8.83 -11.12 -3.58
N VAL A 426 9.96 -10.74 -4.19
CA VAL A 426 11.18 -10.35 -3.45
C VAL A 426 10.88 -9.19 -2.51
N MET A 427 10.21 -8.14 -3.02
CA MET A 427 9.87 -6.96 -2.23
C MET A 427 8.95 -7.30 -1.05
N PHE A 428 7.94 -8.15 -1.26
CA PHE A 428 7.05 -8.62 -0.19
C PHE A 428 7.84 -9.28 0.95
N VAL A 429 8.80 -10.14 0.63
CA VAL A 429 9.63 -10.82 1.65
C VAL A 429 10.60 -9.84 2.31
N LEU A 430 11.28 -8.98 1.55
CA LEU A 430 12.18 -7.97 2.09
C LEU A 430 11.46 -7.03 3.05
N ASN A 431 10.30 -6.49 2.66
CA ASN A 431 9.49 -5.63 3.52
C ASN A 431 9.05 -6.31 4.81
N THR A 432 8.67 -7.59 4.70
CA THR A 432 8.21 -8.36 5.85
C THR A 432 9.36 -8.63 6.83
N LEU A 433 10.53 -9.03 6.32
CA LEU A 433 11.72 -9.25 7.14
C LEU A 433 12.27 -7.96 7.73
N ASP A 434 12.29 -6.88 6.96
CA ASP A 434 12.70 -5.56 7.43
C ASP A 434 11.78 -5.09 8.57
N ASN A 435 10.47 -5.20 8.39
CA ASN A 435 9.51 -4.87 9.45
C ASN A 435 9.67 -5.73 10.71
N LEU A 436 9.96 -7.03 10.56
CA LEU A 436 10.24 -7.93 11.69
C LEU A 436 11.59 -7.62 12.36
N ALA A 437 12.60 -7.20 11.60
CA ALA A 437 13.90 -6.83 12.13
C ALA A 437 13.98 -5.40 12.65
N ALA A 438 12.99 -4.56 12.32
CA ALA A 438 12.94 -3.16 12.69
C ALA A 438 12.94 -2.96 14.22
N PRO A 439 13.57 -1.89 14.72
CA PRO A 439 13.46 -1.51 16.12
C PRO A 439 12.00 -1.31 16.53
N HIS A 440 11.66 -1.61 17.79
CA HIS A 440 10.28 -1.52 18.32
C HIS A 440 9.58 -0.19 18.03
N ALA A 441 10.29 0.94 18.02
CA ALA A 441 9.69 2.24 17.73
C ALA A 441 9.21 2.36 16.27
N LEU A 442 9.89 1.72 15.31
CA LEU A 442 9.53 1.69 13.90
C LEU A 442 8.50 0.58 13.61
N ALA A 443 8.71 -0.61 14.16
CA ALA A 443 7.82 -1.76 13.97
C ALA A 443 6.37 -1.49 14.43
N ASN A 444 6.20 -0.68 15.48
CA ASN A 444 4.90 -0.31 16.03
C ASN A 444 4.22 0.89 15.34
N ILE A 445 4.83 1.47 14.29
CA ILE A 445 4.17 2.52 13.50
C ILE A 445 3.10 1.85 12.66
N GLU A 446 1.89 1.82 13.20
CA GLU A 446 0.74 1.23 12.51
C GLU A 446 0.36 2.05 11.27
N PRO A 447 0.17 1.40 10.12
CA PRO A 447 -0.33 2.07 8.92
C PRO A 447 -1.73 2.65 9.16
N ARG A 448 -1.97 3.87 8.69
CA ARG A 448 -3.23 4.56 8.94
C ARG A 448 -4.32 3.95 8.07
N VAL A 449 -5.25 3.23 8.70
CA VAL A 449 -6.42 2.66 8.03
C VAL A 449 -7.24 3.79 7.41
N ARG A 450 -7.24 3.90 6.07
CA ARG A 450 -8.37 4.51 5.38
C ARG A 450 -9.57 3.63 5.73
N LEU A 451 -10.58 4.19 6.39
CA LEU A 451 -11.91 3.60 6.27
C LEU A 451 -12.19 3.61 4.78
N SER A 452 -12.11 2.43 4.15
CA SER A 452 -12.63 2.18 2.84
C SER A 452 -14.12 2.46 2.95
N HIS A 453 -14.49 3.73 2.73
CA HIS A 453 -15.87 4.08 2.56
C HIS A 453 -16.39 3.14 1.48
N SER A 454 -17.43 2.38 1.81
CA SER A 454 -18.16 1.60 0.82
C SER A 454 -18.36 2.50 -0.38
N PRO A 455 -18.04 2.03 -1.61
CA PRO A 455 -17.89 2.90 -2.76
C PRO A 455 -19.06 3.86 -2.79
N SER A 456 -18.73 5.15 -2.74
CA SER A 456 -19.71 6.21 -2.68
C SER A 456 -20.68 6.01 -3.84
N THR A 457 -21.93 6.46 -3.69
CA THR A 457 -22.91 6.37 -4.78
C THR A 457 -22.36 6.97 -6.08
N LEU A 458 -21.46 7.96 -5.99
CA LEU A 458 -20.76 8.55 -7.13
C LEU A 458 -19.72 7.63 -7.78
N GLU A 459 -18.93 6.89 -7.00
CA GLU A 459 -17.95 5.93 -7.54
C GLU A 459 -18.64 4.76 -8.24
N ARG A 460 -19.72 4.22 -7.67
CA ARG A 460 -20.55 3.21 -8.35
C ARG A 460 -21.13 3.72 -9.66
N LEU A 461 -21.60 4.98 -9.68
CA LEU A 461 -22.09 5.60 -10.93
C LEU A 461 -20.98 5.75 -11.98
N ARG A 462 -19.74 6.05 -11.56
CA ARG A 462 -18.58 6.14 -12.45
C ARG A 462 -18.16 4.78 -13.01
N GLU A 463 -18.16 3.72 -12.20
CA GLU A 463 -17.85 2.36 -12.65
C GLU A 463 -18.87 1.86 -13.67
N VAL A 464 -20.17 2.06 -13.40
CA VAL A 464 -21.24 1.71 -14.34
C VAL A 464 -21.11 2.52 -15.64
N ALA A 465 -20.82 3.82 -15.56
CA ALA A 465 -20.59 4.66 -16.74
C ALA A 465 -19.36 4.21 -17.54
N ALA A 466 -18.28 3.81 -16.87
CA ALA A 466 -17.06 3.31 -17.52
C ALA A 466 -17.29 1.97 -18.23
N GLN A 467 -18.03 1.04 -17.60
CA GLN A 467 -18.42 -0.23 -18.23
C GLN A 467 -19.32 -0.01 -19.44
N ALA A 468 -20.32 0.87 -19.32
CA ALA A 468 -21.22 1.22 -20.42
C ALA A 468 -20.48 1.90 -21.59
N TYR A 469 -19.49 2.76 -21.28
CA TYR A 469 -18.62 3.34 -22.30
C TYR A 469 -17.75 2.28 -22.98
N ALA A 470 -17.09 1.41 -22.21
CA ALA A 470 -16.22 0.36 -22.75
C ALA A 470 -16.95 -0.60 -23.69
N GLN A 471 -18.18 -1.00 -23.32
CA GLN A 471 -19.02 -1.87 -24.18
C GLN A 471 -19.38 -1.21 -25.51
N LYS A 472 -19.66 0.10 -25.52
CA LYS A 472 -20.08 0.84 -26.73
C LYS A 472 -18.91 1.38 -27.55
N ALA A 473 -17.78 1.69 -26.92
CA ALA A 473 -16.63 2.32 -27.56
C ALA A 473 -15.72 1.33 -28.31
N GLY A 474 -15.74 0.03 -27.95
CA GLY A 474 -14.84 -0.98 -28.52
C GLY A 474 -14.92 -1.09 -30.04
N GLU A 475 -16.13 -1.04 -30.62
CA GLU A 475 -16.32 -1.12 -32.08
C GLU A 475 -15.80 0.14 -32.80
N LEU A 476 -16.10 1.33 -32.26
CA LEU A 476 -15.64 2.61 -32.82
C LEU A 476 -14.13 2.78 -32.72
N GLN A 477 -13.52 2.26 -31.64
CA GLN A 477 -12.08 2.35 -31.42
C GLN A 477 -11.31 1.39 -32.35
N SER A 478 -11.80 0.16 -32.52
CA SER A 478 -11.26 -0.77 -33.51
C SER A 478 -11.35 -0.20 -34.93
N ARG A 479 -12.49 0.44 -35.27
CA ARG A 479 -12.67 1.11 -36.56
C ARG A 479 -11.71 2.29 -36.75
N LEU A 480 -11.51 3.12 -35.72
CA LEU A 480 -10.55 4.24 -35.76
C LEU A 480 -9.12 3.74 -36.02
N GLU A 481 -8.71 2.67 -35.34
CA GLU A 481 -7.39 2.06 -35.51
C GLU A 481 -7.20 1.51 -36.94
N GLN A 482 -8.21 0.85 -37.50
CA GLN A 482 -8.19 0.37 -38.89
C GLN A 482 -8.08 1.53 -39.89
N THR A 483 -8.90 2.58 -39.73
CA THR A 483 -8.87 3.78 -40.59
C THR A 483 -7.50 4.48 -40.51
N GLU A 484 -6.89 4.55 -39.33
CA GLU A 484 -5.56 5.15 -39.13
C GLU A 484 -4.46 4.34 -39.85
N GLN A 485 -4.50 3.01 -39.75
CA GLN A 485 -3.56 2.13 -40.43
C GLN A 485 -3.68 2.21 -41.96
N GLU A 486 -4.90 2.24 -42.50
CA GLU A 486 -5.15 2.40 -43.92
C GLU A 486 -4.68 3.76 -44.44
N TRP A 487 -4.89 4.81 -43.66
CA TRP A 487 -4.40 6.15 -43.99
C TRP A 487 -2.87 6.22 -43.99
N GLN A 488 -2.20 5.61 -43.00
CA GLN A 488 -0.74 5.57 -42.94
C GLN A 488 -0.12 4.78 -44.10
N ARG A 489 -0.78 3.72 -44.57
CA ARG A 489 -0.34 2.97 -45.76
C ARG A 489 -0.42 3.82 -47.04
N LEU A 490 -1.45 4.64 -47.16
CA LEU A 490 -1.67 5.51 -48.33
C LEU A 490 -0.93 6.86 -48.23
N ASN A 491 -0.48 7.25 -47.03
CA ASN A 491 0.27 8.47 -46.78
C ASN A 491 1.43 8.25 -45.78
N PRO A 492 2.50 7.53 -46.18
CA PRO A 492 3.62 7.24 -45.30
C PRO A 492 4.42 8.52 -44.96
N PRO A 493 4.95 8.64 -43.73
CA PRO A 493 5.73 9.81 -43.31
C PRO A 493 7.03 9.93 -44.14
N SER A 494 7.26 11.09 -44.75
CA SER A 494 8.43 11.31 -45.61
C SER A 494 9.65 11.81 -44.84
N MET A 495 10.77 11.08 -44.93
CA MET A 495 12.11 11.52 -44.48
C MET A 495 12.85 12.26 -45.60
N GLY A 496 12.33 13.43 -46.02
CA GLY A 496 12.99 14.24 -47.06
C GLY A 496 12.61 15.73 -47.00
N PHE A 497 13.57 16.60 -47.26
CA PHE A 497 13.38 18.05 -47.35
C PHE A 497 12.82 18.46 -48.73
N GLY A 498 11.65 19.11 -48.76
CA GLY A 498 11.04 19.69 -49.96
C GLY A 498 9.51 19.86 -49.88
N THR A 499 8.92 20.69 -50.74
CA THR A 499 7.46 20.85 -50.90
C THR A 499 6.91 19.84 -51.91
N ARG A 500 5.89 19.08 -51.54
CA ARG A 500 5.25 18.04 -52.38
C ARG A 500 3.83 18.44 -52.75
N ALA A 501 3.37 18.07 -53.95
CA ALA A 501 1.97 18.18 -54.32
C ALA A 501 1.13 17.22 -53.47
N VAL A 502 0.04 17.73 -52.88
CA VAL A 502 -0.91 16.92 -52.09
C VAL A 502 -1.70 16.05 -53.05
N ASP A 503 -1.63 14.74 -52.88
CA ASP A 503 -2.38 13.79 -53.70
C ASP A 503 -3.85 13.83 -53.28
N THR A 504 -4.70 14.51 -54.05
CA THR A 504 -6.15 14.64 -53.79
C THR A 504 -6.91 13.42 -54.29
N ASN A 505 -6.47 12.22 -53.89
CA ASN A 505 -7.20 10.99 -54.17
C ASN A 505 -8.52 10.99 -53.36
N ILE A 506 -9.64 10.65 -54.02
CA ILE A 506 -10.98 10.58 -53.41
C ILE A 506 -10.99 9.64 -52.20
N GLN A 507 -10.20 8.55 -52.24
CA GLN A 507 -10.07 7.60 -51.12
C GLN A 507 -9.38 8.22 -49.89
N LEU A 508 -8.34 9.04 -50.07
CA LEU A 508 -7.66 9.74 -48.97
C LEU A 508 -8.58 10.78 -48.32
N GLN A 509 -9.41 11.48 -49.10
CA GLN A 509 -10.40 12.42 -48.57
C GLN A 509 -11.49 11.72 -47.75
N ALA A 510 -11.95 10.54 -48.19
CA ALA A 510 -12.91 9.74 -47.46
C ALA A 510 -12.35 9.25 -46.11
N LEU A 511 -11.12 8.70 -46.10
CA LEU A 511 -10.44 8.27 -44.88
C LEU A 511 -10.18 9.45 -43.92
N ASN A 512 -9.78 10.61 -44.43
CA ASN A 512 -9.55 11.79 -43.60
C ASN A 512 -10.86 12.30 -42.95
N LYS A 513 -11.98 12.21 -43.69
CA LYS A 513 -13.31 12.53 -43.15
C LYS A 513 -13.73 11.55 -42.04
N GLU A 514 -13.43 10.26 -42.18
CA GLU A 514 -13.69 9.26 -41.13
C GLU A 514 -12.79 9.48 -39.90
N ARG A 515 -11.50 9.79 -40.08
CA ARG A 515 -10.56 10.13 -39.00
C ARG A 515 -10.98 11.33 -38.17
N LEU A 516 -11.72 12.28 -38.76
CA LEU A 516 -12.29 13.42 -38.04
C LEU A 516 -13.62 13.06 -37.35
N ARG A 517 -14.43 12.19 -37.96
CA ARG A 517 -15.76 11.83 -37.46
C ARG A 517 -15.71 10.86 -36.29
N LEU A 518 -14.88 9.83 -36.34
CA LEU A 518 -14.81 8.77 -35.33
C LEU A 518 -14.41 9.30 -33.93
N PRO A 519 -13.44 10.21 -33.78
CA PRO A 519 -13.14 10.82 -32.48
C PRO A 519 -14.27 11.69 -31.93
N MET A 520 -15.02 12.37 -32.80
CA MET A 520 -16.19 13.16 -32.40
C MET A 520 -17.31 12.25 -31.87
N GLU A 521 -17.54 11.12 -32.53
CA GLU A 521 -18.51 10.10 -32.09
C GLU A 521 -18.08 9.44 -30.76
N LEU A 522 -16.79 9.13 -30.59
CA LEU A 522 -16.24 8.64 -29.32
C LEU A 522 -16.39 9.65 -28.18
N GLN A 523 -16.20 10.94 -28.45
CA GLN A 523 -16.37 11.99 -27.45
C GLN A 523 -17.85 12.20 -27.11
N ALA A 524 -18.74 12.18 -28.10
CA ALA A 524 -20.19 12.26 -27.87
C ALA A 524 -20.68 11.07 -27.01
N LEU A 525 -20.21 9.87 -27.33
CA LEU A 525 -20.50 8.65 -26.58
C LEU A 525 -20.01 8.72 -25.12
N LYS A 526 -18.81 9.28 -24.91
CA LYS A 526 -18.25 9.49 -23.56
C LYS A 526 -19.12 10.46 -22.75
N VAL A 527 -19.53 11.57 -23.35
CA VAL A 527 -20.41 12.56 -22.71
C VAL A 527 -21.77 11.94 -22.35
N GLU A 528 -22.33 11.11 -23.23
CA GLU A 528 -23.58 10.41 -22.97
C GLU A 528 -23.44 9.39 -21.82
N ALA A 529 -22.39 8.55 -21.86
CA ALA A 529 -22.13 7.55 -20.83
C ALA A 529 -21.92 8.19 -19.44
N TYR A 530 -21.30 9.37 -19.37
CA TYR A 530 -21.02 10.10 -18.11
C TYR A 530 -22.11 11.11 -17.72
N ALA A 531 -23.22 11.21 -18.45
CA ALA A 531 -24.27 12.19 -18.18
C ALA A 531 -24.93 12.04 -16.79
N SER A 532 -25.02 10.81 -16.28
CA SER A 532 -25.53 10.52 -14.92
C SER A 532 -24.57 10.99 -13.83
N VAL A 533 -23.26 10.79 -14.04
CA VAL A 533 -22.19 11.24 -13.14
C VAL A 533 -22.17 12.77 -13.06
N HIS A 534 -22.21 13.46 -14.20
CA HIS A 534 -22.19 14.93 -14.24
C HIS A 534 -23.44 15.55 -13.58
N ARG A 535 -24.61 14.91 -13.69
CA ARG A 535 -25.81 15.34 -12.96
C ARG A 535 -25.64 15.20 -11.45
N ALA A 536 -25.10 14.08 -10.98
CA ALA A 536 -24.84 13.86 -9.56
C ALA A 536 -23.80 14.85 -9.00
N GLU A 537 -22.69 15.07 -9.72
CA GLU A 537 -21.65 16.05 -9.35
C GLU A 537 -22.20 17.48 -9.28
N ARG A 538 -23.03 17.88 -10.25
CA ARG A 538 -23.65 19.22 -10.26
C ARG A 538 -24.59 19.39 -9.07
N ASN A 539 -25.42 18.39 -8.77
CA ASN A 539 -26.34 18.46 -7.64
C ASN A 539 -25.58 18.53 -6.31
N LEU A 540 -24.50 17.77 -6.15
CA LEU A 540 -23.67 17.80 -4.95
C LEU A 540 -22.95 19.15 -4.80
N THR A 541 -22.40 19.68 -5.89
CA THR A 541 -21.75 21.00 -5.92
C THR A 541 -22.74 22.10 -5.54
N LEU A 542 -23.95 22.08 -6.09
CA LEU A 542 -25.01 23.05 -5.73
C LEU A 542 -25.41 22.95 -4.25
N LEU A 543 -25.48 21.74 -3.71
CA LEU A 543 -25.80 21.50 -2.30
C LEU A 543 -24.69 22.05 -1.39
N MET A 544 -23.42 21.81 -1.71
CA MET A 544 -22.28 22.34 -0.96
C MET A 544 -22.20 23.88 -1.02
N ILE A 545 -22.40 24.47 -2.21
CA ILE A 545 -22.43 25.92 -2.38
C ILE A 545 -23.57 26.56 -1.58
N GLY A 546 -24.74 25.89 -1.48
CA GLY A 546 -25.86 26.38 -0.68
C GLY A 546 -25.69 26.20 0.83
N ALA A 547 -25.04 25.13 1.26
CA ALA A 547 -24.96 24.75 2.68
C ALA A 547 -24.01 25.61 3.52
N VAL A 548 -22.94 26.16 2.94
CA VAL A 548 -21.94 26.98 3.66
C VAL A 548 -22.42 28.41 4.00
N PRO A 549 -23.05 29.17 3.08
CA PRO A 549 -23.53 30.52 3.38
C PRO A 549 -24.82 30.54 4.23
N LEU A 550 -25.64 29.49 4.19
CA LEU A 550 -26.90 29.39 4.94
C LEU A 550 -26.74 29.59 6.47
N PRO A 551 -25.82 28.90 7.18
CA PRO A 551 -25.61 29.11 8.61
C PRO A 551 -25.01 30.48 8.91
N LEU A 552 -24.13 31.03 8.06
CA LEU A 552 -23.59 32.39 8.23
C LEU A 552 -24.70 33.45 8.13
N CYS A 553 -25.61 33.30 7.16
CA CYS A 553 -26.79 34.15 7.02
C CYS A 553 -27.75 34.00 8.21
N LEU A 554 -27.97 32.77 8.70
CA LEU A 554 -28.81 32.53 9.88
C LEU A 554 -28.22 33.13 11.16
N ILE A 555 -26.91 33.04 11.36
CA ILE A 555 -26.20 33.67 12.48
C ILE A 555 -26.31 35.20 12.38
N ALA A 556 -26.07 35.78 11.20
CA ALA A 556 -26.22 37.21 10.99
C ALA A 556 -27.66 37.69 11.24
N TRP A 557 -28.65 36.90 10.83
CA TRP A 557 -30.07 37.20 11.06
C TRP A 557 -30.47 37.10 12.53
N ALA A 558 -29.98 36.09 13.25
CA ALA A 558 -30.18 35.94 14.69
C ALA A 558 -29.58 37.11 15.48
N VAL A 559 -28.37 37.54 15.13
CA VAL A 559 -27.70 38.71 15.72
C VAL A 559 -28.51 39.99 15.44
N TYR A 560 -29.01 40.16 14.21
CA TYR A 560 -29.87 41.28 13.84
C TYR A 560 -31.17 41.33 14.68
N LEU A 561 -31.86 40.19 14.82
CA LEU A 561 -33.08 40.09 15.62
C LEU A 561 -32.83 40.34 17.11
N TYR A 562 -31.70 39.86 17.65
CA TYR A 562 -31.29 40.12 19.02
C TYR A 562 -31.08 41.61 19.29
N HIS A 563 -30.38 42.31 18.39
CA HIS A 563 -30.17 43.76 18.51
C HIS A 563 -31.47 44.56 18.35
N ARG A 564 -32.38 44.13 17.48
CA ARG A 564 -33.68 44.79 17.29
C ARG A 564 -34.56 44.67 18.53
N ARG A 565 -34.63 43.50 19.16
CA ARG A 565 -35.39 43.29 20.42
C ARG A 565 -34.86 44.13 21.58
N ARG A 566 -33.54 44.27 21.71
CA ARG A 566 -32.94 45.15 22.73
C ARG A 566 -33.24 46.63 22.51
N ARG A 567 -33.40 47.10 21.27
CA ARG A 567 -33.76 48.50 20.98
C ARG A 567 -35.24 48.81 21.22
N SER A 568 -36.13 47.84 21.03
CA SER A 568 -37.57 48.02 21.33
C SER A 568 -37.88 47.99 22.83
N ALA A 569 -37.05 47.37 23.66
CA ALA A 569 -37.22 47.35 25.12
C ALA A 569 -36.82 48.67 25.82
N ILE A 570 -36.20 49.63 25.11
CA ILE A 570 -35.72 50.91 25.67
C ILE A 570 -36.71 52.07 25.40
N VAL A 571 -37.85 51.81 24.74
CA VAL A 571 -38.88 52.84 24.42
C VAL A 571 -40.15 52.72 25.28
N VAL A 572 -40.15 51.85 26.29
CA VAL A 572 -41.21 51.83 27.32
C VAL A 572 -40.56 52.03 28.68
N HIS A 573 -40.22 53.29 28.96
CA HIS A 573 -40.26 53.87 30.30
C HIS A 573 -40.40 55.38 30.20
#